data_AF-A0A258E6V6-F1
#
_entry.id   AF-A0A258E6V6-F1
#
_cell.length_a   1.000
_cell.length_b   1.000
_cell.length_c   1.000
_cell.angle_alpha   90.00
_cell.angle_beta   90.00
_cell.angle_gamma   90.00
#
_symmetry.space_group_name_H-M   'P 1'
#
loop_
_entity.id
_entity.type
_entity.pdbx_description
1 polymer ?
#
loop_
_entity_poly.entity_id
_entity_poly.type
_entity_poly.pdbx_seq_one_letter_code
_entity_poly.pdbx_strand_id
1 'polypeptide(L)'
;LSIPEVHYAVDCGVGVNTDRIKSQFEGGAQFATSLATTSAITFDKGQVQQNNFDTYQIIRMPQSPKKIEVHIIPSTEKPTGVGEPPVPPFIPALANAVYKLTGKRIYELPFKV
;
A
#
# COMPACT_ATOMS: atom_id res chain seq x y z
N LEU A 1 -8.31 5.45 10.98
CA LEU A 1 -6.97 5.93 10.52
C LEU A 1 -7.14 6.86 9.32
N SER A 2 -6.45 8.01 9.28
CA SER A 2 -6.37 8.88 8.11
C SER A 2 -4.92 8.99 7.66
N ILE A 3 -4.65 8.89 6.36
CA ILE A 3 -3.31 8.94 5.77
C ILE A 3 -3.19 10.26 4.99
N PRO A 4 -2.54 11.29 5.55
CA PRO A 4 -2.46 12.59 4.90
C PRO A 4 -1.59 12.55 3.64
N GLU A 5 -0.39 11.98 3.74
CA GLU A 5 0.55 11.92 2.62
C GLU A 5 1.31 10.59 2.59
N VAL A 6 1.69 10.18 1.38
CA VAL A 6 2.55 9.03 1.09
C VAL A 6 3.61 9.49 0.11
N HIS A 7 4.87 9.19 0.39
CA HIS A 7 6.01 9.54 -0.46
C HIS A 7 6.77 8.27 -0.85
N TYR A 8 6.89 8.02 -2.14
CA TYR A 8 7.70 6.94 -2.70
C TYR A 8 8.95 7.48 -3.36
N ALA A 9 10.09 6.86 -3.07
CA ALA A 9 11.29 6.97 -3.89
C ALA A 9 11.47 5.66 -4.66
N VAL A 10 11.53 5.76 -6.00
CA VAL A 10 11.50 4.60 -6.89
C VAL A 10 12.78 4.58 -7.70
N ASP A 11 13.57 3.52 -7.53
CA ASP A 11 14.61 3.14 -8.47
C ASP A 11 14.11 1.98 -9.33
N CYS A 12 14.01 2.21 -10.63
CA CYS A 12 13.60 1.19 -11.59
C CYS A 12 14.51 1.14 -12.81
N GLY A 13 15.77 1.58 -12.67
CA GLY A 13 16.62 1.87 -13.83
C GLY A 13 16.02 2.97 -14.70
N VAL A 14 16.17 2.87 -16.02
CA VAL A 14 15.53 3.81 -16.95
C VAL A 14 14.00 3.71 -16.84
N GLY A 15 13.36 4.78 -16.36
CA GLY A 15 11.91 4.92 -16.30
C GLY A 15 11.29 5.09 -17.70
N VAL A 16 10.86 3.98 -18.31
CA VAL A 16 10.36 3.94 -19.70
C VAL A 16 9.12 4.82 -19.92
N ASN A 17 8.13 4.74 -19.03
CA ASN A 17 6.93 5.57 -19.06
C ASN A 17 6.62 6.07 -17.66
N THR A 18 7.04 7.31 -17.38
CA THR A 18 6.97 7.90 -16.04
C THR A 18 5.54 8.12 -15.55
N ASP A 19 4.60 8.43 -16.44
CA ASP A 19 3.17 8.52 -16.11
C ASP A 19 2.63 7.19 -15.58
N ARG A 20 2.92 6.09 -16.30
CA ARG A 20 2.47 4.75 -15.89
C ARG A 20 3.14 4.28 -14.61
N ILE A 21 4.41 4.60 -14.41
CA ILE A 21 5.11 4.31 -13.14
C ILE A 21 4.41 5.02 -11.98
N LYS A 22 4.10 6.32 -12.12
CA LYS A 22 3.36 7.07 -11.10
C LYS A 22 2.00 6.44 -10.81
N SER A 23 1.20 6.17 -11.84
CA SER A 23 -0.11 5.53 -11.67
C SER A 23 -0.01 4.15 -11.00
N GLN A 24 1.05 3.38 -11.27
CA GLN A 24 1.26 2.07 -10.64
C GLN A 24 1.54 2.20 -9.14
N PHE A 25 2.33 3.19 -8.75
CA PHE A 25 2.63 3.46 -7.34
C PHE A 25 1.43 4.08 -6.60
N GLU A 26 0.66 4.93 -7.27
CA GLU A 26 -0.60 5.46 -6.74
C GLU A 26 -1.62 4.35 -6.47
N GLY A 27 -1.82 3.46 -7.45
CA GLY A 27 -2.68 2.28 -7.29
C GLY A 27 -2.16 1.30 -6.23
N GLY A 28 -0.84 1.11 -6.18
CA GLY A 28 -0.19 0.29 -5.17
C GLY A 28 -0.38 0.81 -3.75
N ALA A 29 -0.37 2.14 -3.53
CA ALA A 29 -0.69 2.74 -2.24
C ALA A 29 -2.14 2.46 -1.81
N GLN A 30 -3.10 2.51 -2.75
CA GLN A 30 -4.49 2.16 -2.47
C GLN A 30 -4.60 0.69 -2.03
N PHE A 31 -3.99 -0.20 -2.81
CA PHE A 31 -4.02 -1.63 -2.53
C PHE A 31 -3.32 -1.97 -1.21
N ALA A 32 -2.15 -1.38 -0.95
CA ALA A 32 -1.41 -1.56 0.30
C ALA A 32 -2.16 -0.99 1.52
N THR A 33 -2.86 0.13 1.37
CA THR A 33 -3.76 0.65 2.42
C THR A 33 -4.86 -0.35 2.72
N SER A 34 -5.46 -0.94 1.68
CA SER A 34 -6.47 -1.98 1.83
C SER A 34 -5.98 -3.19 2.61
N LEU A 35 -4.82 -3.74 2.24
CA LEU A 35 -4.19 -4.85 2.96
C LEU A 35 -3.83 -4.47 4.40
N ALA A 36 -3.35 -3.25 4.61
CA ALA A 36 -2.96 -2.77 5.93
C ALA A 36 -4.15 -2.60 6.87
N THR A 37 -5.34 -2.19 6.39
CA THR A 37 -6.42 -1.73 7.27
C THR A 37 -7.73 -2.50 7.18
N THR A 38 -7.94 -3.33 6.15
CA THR A 38 -9.30 -3.83 5.88
C THR A 38 -9.37 -5.23 5.27
N SER A 39 -8.55 -5.55 4.27
CA SER A 39 -8.72 -6.72 3.40
C SER A 39 -8.22 -8.02 4.01
N ALA A 40 -8.87 -8.49 5.07
CA ALA A 40 -8.63 -9.80 5.67
C ALA A 40 -9.38 -10.92 4.96
N ILE A 41 -8.72 -12.06 4.81
CA ILE A 41 -9.36 -13.35 4.54
C ILE A 41 -9.22 -14.22 5.79
N THR A 42 -10.34 -14.66 6.34
CA THR A 42 -10.40 -15.56 7.49
C THR A 42 -10.90 -16.93 7.09
N PHE A 43 -10.53 -17.94 7.86
CA PHE A 43 -10.94 -19.33 7.64
C PHE A 43 -11.70 -19.85 8.86
N ASP A 44 -12.84 -20.52 8.62
CA ASP A 44 -13.52 -21.36 9.60
C ASP A 44 -13.68 -22.77 9.02
N LYS A 45 -13.30 -23.80 9.78
CA LYS A 45 -13.32 -25.21 9.36
C LYS A 45 -12.73 -25.46 7.96
N GLY A 46 -11.65 -24.76 7.63
CA GLY A 46 -10.95 -24.88 6.34
C GLY A 46 -11.62 -24.14 5.17
N GLN A 47 -12.67 -23.35 5.41
CA GLN A 47 -13.37 -22.59 4.37
C GLN A 47 -13.14 -21.09 4.54
N VAL A 48 -12.91 -20.40 3.41
CA VAL A 48 -12.86 -18.94 3.35
C VAL A 48 -14.23 -18.37 3.73
N GLN A 49 -14.23 -17.39 4.64
CA GLN A 49 -15.48 -16.79 5.13
C GLN A 49 -15.95 -15.62 4.26
N GLN A 50 -15.03 -14.88 3.65
CA GLN A 50 -15.35 -13.72 2.80
C GLN A 50 -15.44 -14.14 1.33
N ASN A 51 -16.65 -14.17 0.77
CA ASN A 51 -16.90 -14.67 -0.59
C ASN A 51 -17.34 -13.60 -1.60
N ASN A 52 -17.52 -12.36 -1.16
CA ASN A 52 -17.94 -11.23 -2.01
C ASN A 52 -17.50 -9.88 -1.38
N PHE A 53 -17.61 -8.76 -2.10
CA PHE A 53 -17.11 -7.43 -1.67
C PHE A 53 -17.93 -6.75 -0.56
N ASP A 54 -19.01 -7.36 -0.11
CA ASP A 54 -19.72 -7.02 1.12
C ASP A 54 -19.00 -7.57 2.36
N THR A 55 -18.30 -8.70 2.23
CA THR A 55 -17.57 -9.38 3.31
C THR A 55 -16.05 -9.25 3.20
N TYR A 56 -15.49 -9.29 1.99
CA TYR A 56 -14.10 -8.92 1.68
C TYR A 56 -14.04 -7.44 1.28
N GLN A 57 -13.92 -6.57 2.28
CA GLN A 57 -13.89 -5.15 2.02
C GLN A 57 -12.52 -4.71 1.48
N ILE A 58 -12.58 -3.78 0.53
CA ILE A 58 -11.45 -2.95 0.12
C ILE A 58 -11.70 -1.51 0.55
N ILE A 59 -10.64 -0.72 0.68
CA ILE A 59 -10.78 0.68 1.03
C ILE A 59 -11.66 1.44 0.04
N ARG A 60 -12.41 2.41 0.56
CA ARG A 60 -13.21 3.36 -0.23
C ARG A 60 -12.52 4.72 -0.25
N MET A 61 -13.02 5.63 -1.11
CA MET A 61 -12.46 6.98 -1.28
C MET A 61 -12.17 7.74 0.04
N PRO A 62 -13.00 7.66 1.11
CA PRO A 62 -12.68 8.31 2.38
C PRO A 62 -11.42 7.79 3.07
N GLN A 63 -11.08 6.51 2.87
CA GLN A 63 -9.93 5.82 3.48
C GLN A 63 -8.66 5.92 2.62
N SER A 64 -8.78 6.33 1.36
CA SER A 64 -7.64 6.58 0.47
C SER A 64 -6.65 7.59 1.08
N PRO A 65 -5.33 7.37 0.91
CA PRO A 65 -4.32 8.41 1.12
C PRO A 65 -4.71 9.72 0.42
N LYS A 66 -4.62 10.85 1.13
CA LYS A 66 -5.07 12.13 0.58
C LYS A 66 -4.14 12.67 -0.50
N LYS A 67 -2.85 12.36 -0.38
CA LYS A 67 -1.83 12.75 -1.33
C LYS A 67 -0.79 11.63 -1.49
N ILE A 68 -0.41 11.34 -2.72
CA ILE A 68 0.63 10.35 -3.05
C ILE A 68 1.63 11.03 -3.97
N GLU A 69 2.89 11.07 -3.55
CA GLU A 69 4.01 11.64 -4.30
C GLU A 69 4.95 10.51 -4.70
N VAL A 70 5.29 10.45 -5.99
CA VAL A 70 6.15 9.40 -6.55
C VAL A 70 7.37 10.05 -7.18
N HIS A 71 8.51 9.90 -6.53
CA HIS A 71 9.80 10.40 -6.94
C HIS A 71 10.56 9.30 -7.68
N ILE A 72 10.69 9.43 -8.99
CA ILE A 72 11.45 8.50 -9.83
C ILE A 72 12.92 8.95 -9.81
N ILE A 73 13.80 8.08 -9.32
CA ILE A 73 15.24 8.32 -9.25
C ILE A 73 15.82 8.25 -10.67
N PRO A 74 16.50 9.29 -11.17
CA PRO A 74 17.16 9.23 -12.47
C PRO A 74 18.24 8.14 -12.48
N SER A 75 18.19 7.25 -13.46
CA SER A 75 19.13 6.13 -13.60
C SER A 75 19.33 5.77 -15.07
N THR A 76 20.53 5.30 -15.41
CA THR A 76 20.89 4.77 -16.75
C THR A 76 20.95 3.24 -16.78
N GLU A 77 20.67 2.57 -15.66
CA GLU A 77 20.62 1.11 -15.58
C GLU A 77 19.45 0.53 -16.36
N LYS A 78 19.53 -0.77 -16.69
CA LYS A 78 18.46 -1.46 -17.43
C LYS A 78 17.11 -1.33 -16.68
N PRO A 79 16.00 -1.08 -17.40
CA PRO A 79 14.68 -1.01 -16.78
C PRO A 79 14.35 -2.26 -15.96
N THR A 80 13.74 -2.08 -14.80
CA THR A 80 13.25 -3.16 -13.94
C THR A 80 11.73 -3.07 -13.72
N GLY A 81 11.15 -4.06 -13.04
CA GLY A 81 9.72 -4.12 -12.78
C GLY A 81 9.25 -3.09 -11.77
N VAL A 82 8.06 -2.51 -12.00
CA VAL A 82 7.42 -1.49 -11.14
C VAL A 82 6.03 -1.89 -10.63
N GLY A 83 5.54 -3.08 -11.00
CA GLY A 83 4.18 -3.53 -10.67
C GLY A 83 3.96 -3.86 -9.19
N GLU A 84 4.82 -4.71 -8.64
CA GLU A 84 4.78 -5.19 -7.25
C GLU A 84 5.44 -4.25 -6.22
N PRO A 85 6.55 -3.54 -6.53
CA PRO A 85 7.30 -2.72 -5.58
C PRO A 85 6.51 -1.70 -4.73
N PRO A 86 5.41 -1.06 -5.16
CA PRO A 86 4.73 -0.10 -4.30
C PRO A 86 4.08 -0.68 -3.04
N VAL A 87 3.85 -2.01 -2.98
CA VAL A 87 3.08 -2.62 -1.88
C VAL A 87 3.95 -2.97 -0.66
N PRO A 88 5.03 -3.75 -0.78
CA PRO A 88 5.81 -4.21 0.38
C PRO A 88 6.37 -3.11 1.29
N PRO A 89 6.92 -1.98 0.78
CA PRO A 89 7.49 -0.94 1.65
C PRO A 89 6.41 -0.05 2.30
N PHE A 90 5.21 0.03 1.72
CA PHE A 90 4.15 0.90 2.21
C PHE A 90 3.65 0.50 3.59
N ILE A 91 3.33 -0.78 3.79
CA ILE A 91 2.73 -1.29 5.03
C ILE A 91 3.63 -1.04 6.25
N PRO A 92 4.93 -1.39 6.26
CA PRO A 92 5.81 -1.09 7.38
C PRO A 92 6.05 0.41 7.58
N ALA A 93 6.05 1.23 6.51
CA ALA A 93 6.12 2.68 6.64
C ALA A 93 4.89 3.22 7.39
N LEU A 94 3.68 2.75 7.04
CA LEU A 94 2.46 3.11 7.74
C LEU A 94 2.44 2.60 9.19
N ALA A 95 2.87 1.36 9.43
CA ALA A 95 2.98 0.81 10.79
C ALA A 95 3.93 1.64 11.68
N ASN A 96 5.06 2.08 11.13
CA ASN A 96 6.00 2.95 11.83
C ASN A 96 5.43 4.35 12.09
N ALA A 97 4.64 4.90 11.16
CA ALA A 97 3.93 6.15 11.37
C ALA A 97 2.91 6.04 12.51
N VAL A 98 2.13 4.95 12.55
CA VAL A 98 1.20 4.69 13.66
C VAL A 98 1.94 4.49 14.98
N TYR A 99 3.06 3.77 14.99
CA TYR A 99 3.89 3.63 16.18
C TYR A 99 4.39 4.98 16.69
N LYS A 100 4.89 5.85 15.80
CA LYS A 100 5.33 7.20 16.18
C LYS A 100 4.20 8.04 16.78
N LEU A 101 2.97 7.88 16.29
CA LEU A 101 1.80 8.61 16.78
C LEU A 101 1.27 8.07 18.12
N THR A 102 1.32 6.76 18.34
CA THR A 102 0.58 6.09 19.41
C THR A 102 1.45 5.40 20.47
N GLY A 103 2.74 5.20 20.18
CA GLY A 103 3.64 4.35 20.98
C GLY A 103 3.36 2.84 20.86
N LYS A 104 2.35 2.42 20.10
CA LYS A 104 1.95 1.01 19.97
C LYS A 104 2.50 0.40 18.68
N ARG A 105 3.27 -0.68 18.81
CA ARG A 105 3.79 -1.43 17.67
C ARG A 105 2.69 -2.30 17.07
N ILE A 106 2.65 -2.38 15.74
CA ILE A 106 1.72 -3.23 15.00
C ILE A 106 2.51 -4.41 14.43
N TYR A 107 2.05 -5.62 14.74
CA TYR A 107 2.66 -6.88 14.28
C TYR A 107 1.70 -7.77 13.50
N GLU A 108 0.43 -7.37 13.41
CA GLU A 108 -0.63 -8.14 12.76
C GLU A 108 -1.37 -7.26 11.76
N LEU A 109 -1.71 -7.85 10.62
CA LEU A 109 -2.60 -7.26 9.62
C LEU A 109 -3.98 -7.96 9.67
N PRO A 110 -5.06 -7.22 9.37
CA PRO A 110 -5.11 -5.76 9.27
C PRO A 110 -4.89 -5.06 10.61
N PHE A 111 -4.51 -3.80 10.57
CA PHE A 111 -4.22 -2.98 11.74
C PHE A 111 -5.45 -2.87 12.65
N LYS A 112 -5.25 -3.15 13.94
CA LYS A 112 -6.25 -2.96 15.01
C LYS A 112 -6.04 -1.59 15.64
N VAL A 113 -6.34 -0.52 14.90
CA VAL A 113 -6.07 0.89 15.27
C VAL A 113 -7.32 1.75 15.35
#